data_AF-A0A7V9MIL4-F1
#
_entry.id   AF-A0A7V9MIL4-F1
#
_cell.length_a   1.000
_cell.length_b   1.000
_cell.length_c   1.000
_cell.angle_alpha   90.00
_cell.angle_beta   90.00
_cell.angle_gamma   90.00
#
_symmetry.space_group_name_H-M   'P 1'
#
loop_
_entity.id
_entity.type
_entity.pdbx_description
1 polymer ?
#
loop_
_entity_poly.entity_id
_entity_poly.type
_entity_poly.pdbx_seq_one_letter_code
_entity_poly.pdbx_strand_id
1 'polypeptide(L)'
;LEALPEPTVLPLHPRTRARLDAAGLMQRLETAPRVLLSAPLGYLDFLMLARHARAVLTDSGGVQKEAYLLGTPCVTLRDTTEWVETVESGWNELVDLDRDAALAALGRPVPPVRPKLYGGGHAGGRIRDLLCSYTQAR
;
A
#
# COMPACT_ATOMS: atom_id res chain seq x y z
N LEU A 1 10.16 -10.32 -4.59
CA LEU A 1 9.67 -11.23 -3.55
C LEU A 1 10.77 -12.14 -3.01
N GLU A 2 11.37 -13.04 -3.78
CA GLU A 2 12.47 -13.91 -3.28
C GLU A 2 13.72 -13.17 -2.78
N ALA A 3 14.01 -11.99 -3.35
CA ALA A 3 15.12 -11.15 -2.92
C ALA A 3 14.80 -10.27 -1.69
N LEU A 4 13.56 -10.30 -1.19
CA LEU A 4 13.21 -9.50 -0.02
C LEU A 4 13.95 -10.06 1.21
N PRO A 5 14.58 -9.20 2.01
CA PRO A 5 15.38 -9.63 3.16
C PRO A 5 14.52 -10.16 4.31
N GLU A 6 13.22 -9.84 4.32
CA GLU A 6 12.30 -10.09 5.42
C GLU A 6 11.13 -11.01 5.05
N PRO A 7 10.48 -11.65 6.04
CA PRO A 7 9.22 -12.34 5.83
C PRO A 7 8.19 -11.42 5.17
N THR A 8 7.60 -11.89 4.07
CA THR A 8 6.65 -11.13 3.27
C THR A 8 5.30 -11.83 3.29
N VAL A 9 4.27 -11.11 3.71
CA VAL A 9 2.88 -11.57 3.57
C VAL A 9 2.31 -10.98 2.29
N LEU A 10 1.80 -11.83 1.40
CA LEU A 10 1.17 -11.43 0.15
C LEU A 10 -0.27 -11.94 0.12
N PRO A 11 -1.25 -11.07 0.48
CA PRO A 11 -2.66 -11.31 0.19
C PRO A 11 -2.89 -11.33 -1.32
N LEU A 12 -2.89 -12.51 -1.90
CA LEU A 12 -2.84 -12.67 -3.35
C LEU A 12 -4.24 -12.58 -3.96
N HIS A 13 -4.49 -11.48 -4.69
CA HIS A 13 -5.76 -11.30 -5.39
C HIS A 13 -5.97 -12.41 -6.44
N PRO A 14 -7.19 -12.97 -6.59
CA PRO A 14 -7.46 -14.07 -7.53
C PRO A 14 -7.04 -13.77 -8.97
N ARG A 15 -7.22 -12.51 -9.41
CA ARG A 15 -6.75 -12.04 -10.72
C ARG A 15 -5.23 -12.17 -10.87
N THR A 16 -4.46 -11.82 -9.85
CA THR A 16 -3.00 -11.91 -9.87
C THR A 16 -2.54 -13.36 -9.82
N ARG A 17 -3.19 -14.19 -8.99
CA ARG A 17 -2.95 -15.65 -8.97
C ARG A 17 -3.11 -16.27 -10.37
N ALA A 18 -4.25 -16.04 -11.02
CA ALA A 18 -4.51 -16.58 -12.36
C ALA A 18 -3.46 -16.13 -13.40
N ARG A 19 -2.91 -14.92 -13.27
CA ARG A 19 -1.83 -14.43 -14.15
C ARG A 19 -0.49 -15.11 -13.85
N LEU A 20 -0.18 -15.35 -12.58
CA LEU A 20 1.01 -16.09 -12.17
C LEU A 20 0.95 -17.56 -12.61
N ASP A 21 -0.22 -18.19 -12.51
CA ASP A 21 -0.46 -19.55 -12.99
C ASP A 21 -0.25 -19.63 -14.51
N ALA A 22 -0.88 -18.74 -15.27
CA ALA A 22 -0.73 -18.68 -16.72
C ALA A 22 0.72 -18.42 -17.17
N ALA A 23 1.51 -17.72 -16.35
CA ALA A 23 2.92 -17.45 -16.60
C ALA A 23 3.86 -18.57 -16.09
N GLY A 24 3.33 -19.63 -15.46
CA GLY A 24 4.14 -20.70 -14.86
C GLY A 24 4.98 -20.26 -13.65
N LEU A 25 4.60 -19.15 -13.00
CA LEU A 25 5.35 -18.55 -11.90
C LEU A 25 4.79 -18.90 -10.51
N MET A 26 3.57 -19.45 -10.43
CA MET A 26 2.91 -19.71 -9.15
C MET A 26 3.68 -20.71 -8.27
N GLN A 27 4.15 -21.83 -8.83
CA GLN A 27 4.91 -22.84 -8.09
C GLN A 27 6.20 -22.28 -7.50
N ARG A 28 6.89 -21.41 -8.25
CA ARG A 28 8.09 -20.72 -7.77
C ARG A 28 7.77 -19.80 -6.60
N LEU A 29 6.63 -19.12 -6.64
CA LEU A 29 6.18 -18.26 -5.56
C LEU A 29 5.74 -19.05 -4.31
N GLU A 30 5.07 -20.19 -4.49
CA GLU A 30 4.62 -21.06 -3.38
C GLU A 30 5.76 -21.74 -2.63
N THR A 31 6.87 -22.00 -3.31
CA THR A 31 8.07 -22.61 -2.70
C THR A 31 9.07 -21.59 -2.16
N ALA A 32 8.78 -20.29 -2.27
CA ALA A 32 9.67 -19.24 -1.79
C ALA A 32 9.69 -19.19 -0.25
N PRO A 33 10.87 -19.36 0.41
CA PRO A 33 10.96 -19.66 1.84
C PRO A 33 10.55 -18.52 2.79
N ARG A 34 10.38 -17.29 2.28
CA ARG A 34 10.00 -16.10 3.07
C ARG A 34 8.69 -15.48 2.62
N VAL A 35 7.96 -16.13 1.71
CA VAL A 35 6.69 -15.60 1.20
C VAL A 35 5.54 -16.40 1.82
N LEU A 36 4.73 -15.72 2.62
CA LEU A 36 3.46 -16.23 3.10
C LEU A 36 2.36 -15.76 2.16
N LEU A 37 1.82 -16.67 1.37
CA LEU A 37 0.65 -16.41 0.55
C LEU A 37 -0.62 -16.56 1.40
N SER A 38 -1.50 -15.57 1.33
CA SER A 38 -2.85 -15.67 1.90
C SER A 38 -3.91 -15.41 0.83
N ALA A 39 -5.14 -15.83 1.11
CA ALA A 39 -6.30 -15.29 0.41
C ALA A 39 -6.41 -13.76 0.66
N PRO A 40 -7.17 -13.02 -0.17
CA PRO A 40 -7.51 -11.64 0.14
C PRO A 40 -8.08 -11.51 1.55
N LEU A 41 -7.59 -10.52 2.29
CA LEU A 41 -7.98 -10.29 3.69
C LEU A 41 -9.23 -9.42 3.78
N GLY A 42 -9.95 -9.55 4.89
CA GLY A 42 -10.95 -8.55 5.27
C GLY A 42 -10.28 -7.19 5.51
N TYR A 43 -11.02 -6.11 5.32
CA TYR A 43 -10.45 -4.75 5.39
C TYR A 43 -9.76 -4.47 6.73
N LEU A 44 -10.37 -4.86 7.86
CA LEU A 44 -9.77 -4.65 9.19
C LEU A 44 -8.49 -5.47 9.39
N ASP A 45 -8.49 -6.73 8.95
CA ASP A 45 -7.32 -7.60 9.04
C ASP A 45 -6.16 -7.06 8.18
N PHE A 46 -6.48 -6.54 6.99
CA PHE A 46 -5.50 -5.88 6.14
C PHE A 46 -4.90 -4.63 6.80
N LEU A 47 -5.74 -3.76 7.40
CA LEU A 47 -5.24 -2.58 8.12
C LEU A 47 -4.32 -2.98 9.28
N MET A 48 -4.67 -4.03 10.03
CA MET A 48 -3.82 -4.53 11.11
C MET A 48 -2.49 -5.08 10.57
N LEU A 49 -2.52 -5.85 9.48
CA LEU A 49 -1.32 -6.34 8.83
C LEU A 49 -0.42 -5.17 8.36
N ALA A 50 -1.00 -4.20 7.65
CA ALA A 50 -0.27 -3.05 7.12
C ALA A 50 0.31 -2.15 8.24
N ARG A 51 -0.43 -1.94 9.33
CA ARG A 51 0.01 -1.14 10.48
C ARG A 51 1.24 -1.71 11.18
N HIS A 52 1.36 -3.04 11.21
CA HIS A 52 2.44 -3.74 11.91
C HIS A 52 3.56 -4.21 10.98
N ALA A 53 3.41 -4.02 9.66
CA ALA A 53 4.48 -4.27 8.71
C ALA A 53 5.61 -3.25 8.86
N ARG A 54 6.85 -3.67 8.57
CA ARG A 54 7.99 -2.76 8.46
C ARG A 54 7.80 -1.76 7.32
N ALA A 55 7.27 -2.23 6.19
CA ALA A 55 6.96 -1.45 5.01
C ALA A 55 5.87 -2.16 4.20
N VAL A 56 5.17 -1.41 3.36
CA VAL A 56 4.18 -1.92 2.40
C VAL A 56 4.73 -1.75 0.99
N LEU A 57 4.77 -2.84 0.21
CA LEU A 57 5.00 -2.79 -1.23
C LEU A 57 3.66 -2.92 -1.95
N THR A 58 3.30 -1.99 -2.82
CA THR A 58 1.98 -2.00 -3.45
C THR A 58 1.94 -1.28 -4.80
N ASP A 59 1.05 -1.70 -5.68
CA ASP A 59 0.60 -0.93 -6.86
C ASP A 59 -0.77 -0.26 -6.62
N SER A 60 -1.44 -0.56 -5.51
CA SER A 60 -2.79 -0.07 -5.21
C SER A 60 -2.77 1.38 -4.75
N GLY A 61 -3.51 2.24 -5.45
CA GLY A 61 -3.70 3.65 -5.05
C GLY A 61 -4.28 3.78 -3.64
N GLY A 62 -5.29 2.99 -3.27
CA GLY A 62 -5.88 3.06 -1.93
C GLY A 62 -4.88 2.71 -0.82
N VAL A 63 -4.11 1.64 -1.04
CA VAL A 63 -3.15 1.13 -0.06
C VAL A 63 -2.00 2.10 0.18
N GLN A 64 -1.56 2.84 -0.84
CA GLN A 64 -0.54 3.89 -0.67
C GLN A 64 -0.96 4.92 0.39
N LYS A 65 -2.20 5.37 0.32
CA LYS A 65 -2.75 6.33 1.28
C LYS A 65 -3.03 5.70 2.64
N GLU A 66 -3.51 4.46 2.68
CA GLU A 66 -3.74 3.73 3.92
C GLU A 66 -2.42 3.50 4.68
N ALA A 67 -1.35 3.08 4.00
CA ALA A 67 -0.03 2.92 4.59
C ALA A 67 0.45 4.23 5.23
N TYR A 68 0.30 5.36 4.52
CA TYR A 68 0.59 6.69 5.07
C TYR A 68 -0.23 6.96 6.34
N LEU A 69 -1.55 6.75 6.31
CA LEU A 69 -2.45 6.97 7.46
C LEU A 69 -2.17 6.05 8.65
N LEU A 70 -1.65 4.85 8.41
CA LEU A 70 -1.24 3.90 9.44
C LEU A 70 0.15 4.20 10.01
N GLY A 71 0.99 4.93 9.27
CA GLY A 71 2.34 5.29 9.69
C GLY A 71 3.35 4.23 9.28
N THR A 72 3.04 3.52 8.20
CA THR A 72 3.88 2.48 7.62
C THR A 72 4.51 3.03 6.34
N PRO A 73 5.84 2.95 6.17
CA PRO A 73 6.51 3.31 4.94
C PRO A 73 5.95 2.55 3.74
N CYS A 74 5.81 3.23 2.60
CA CYS A 74 5.28 2.67 1.38
C CYS A 74 6.35 2.64 0.28
N VAL A 75 6.39 1.57 -0.50
CA VAL A 75 7.16 1.45 -1.73
C VAL A 75 6.17 1.09 -2.83
N THR A 76 5.96 2.03 -3.74
CA THR A 76 4.97 1.92 -4.81
C THR A 76 5.59 1.33 -6.06
N LEU A 77 5.04 0.20 -6.52
CA LEU A 77 5.47 -0.52 -7.72
C LEU A 77 4.86 0.09 -9.01
N ARG A 78 4.91 1.42 -9.12
CA ARG A 78 4.44 2.25 -10.25
C ARG A 78 5.42 3.38 -10.48
N ASP A 79 5.42 3.93 -11.69
CA ASP A 79 6.16 5.14 -12.07
C ASP A 79 5.47 6.44 -11.64
N THR A 80 4.18 6.36 -11.29
CA THR A 80 3.30 7.51 -11.00
C THR A 80 2.35 7.23 -9.84
N THR A 81 1.89 8.29 -9.18
CA THR A 81 0.90 8.20 -8.09
C THR A 81 -0.02 9.41 -8.03
N GLU A 82 -1.23 9.19 -7.52
CA GLU A 82 -2.20 10.21 -7.17
C GLU A 82 -1.88 10.91 -5.83
N TRP A 83 -0.97 10.34 -5.02
CA TRP A 83 -0.64 10.80 -3.66
C TRP A 83 0.77 11.39 -3.59
N VAL A 84 1.02 12.39 -4.43
CA VAL A 84 2.34 13.02 -4.62
C VAL A 84 2.94 13.49 -3.29
N GLU A 85 2.11 14.03 -2.41
CA GLU A 85 2.49 14.52 -1.08
C GLU A 85 3.10 13.43 -0.17
N THR A 86 2.77 12.15 -0.39
CA THR A 86 3.38 11.03 0.37
C THR A 86 4.82 10.78 -0.09
N VAL A 87 5.11 11.00 -1.37
CA VAL A 87 6.44 10.90 -1.96
C VAL A 87 7.29 12.09 -1.53
N GLU A 88 6.75 13.30 -1.65
CA GLU A 88 7.43 14.55 -1.25
C GLU A 88 7.80 14.56 0.24
N SER A 89 6.95 13.98 1.09
CA SER A 89 7.22 13.86 2.53
C SER A 89 8.13 12.67 2.90
N GLY A 90 8.55 11.87 1.92
CA GLY A 90 9.45 10.73 2.11
C GLY A 90 8.80 9.49 2.75
N TRP A 91 7.47 9.45 2.83
CA TRP A 91 6.71 8.31 3.36
C TRP A 91 6.35 7.27 2.30
N ASN A 92 6.51 7.62 1.03
CA ASN A 92 6.33 6.74 -0.11
C ASN A 92 7.49 6.91 -1.10
N GLU A 93 7.81 5.88 -1.86
CA GLU A 93 8.78 5.93 -2.95
C GLU A 93 8.24 5.20 -4.17
N LEU A 94 8.34 5.84 -5.34
CA LEU A 94 7.99 5.24 -6.62
C LEU A 94 9.22 4.50 -7.16
N VAL A 95 9.08 3.20 -7.41
CA VAL A 95 10.19 2.36 -7.90
C VAL A 95 9.83 1.63 -9.19
N ASP A 96 8.62 1.84 -9.73
CA ASP A 96 8.08 1.08 -10.86
C ASP A 96 8.30 -0.43 -10.66
N LEU A 97 8.81 -1.15 -11.66
CA LEU A 97 9.16 -2.56 -11.56
C LEU A 97 10.68 -2.78 -11.42
N ASP A 98 11.43 -1.77 -10.97
CA ASP A 98 12.86 -1.87 -10.71
C ASP A 98 13.10 -2.57 -9.37
N ARG A 99 13.67 -3.78 -9.46
CA ARG A 99 14.00 -4.63 -8.32
C ARG A 99 15.00 -3.97 -7.37
N ASP A 100 16.06 -3.36 -7.90
CA ASP A 100 17.15 -2.84 -7.10
C ASP A 100 16.73 -1.52 -6.43
N ALA A 101 15.95 -0.70 -7.13
CA ALA A 101 15.29 0.46 -6.54
C ALA A 101 14.34 0.05 -5.40
N ALA A 102 13.53 -1.00 -5.59
CA ALA A 102 12.64 -1.50 -4.53
C ALA A 102 13.41 -1.98 -3.28
N LEU A 103 14.56 -2.64 -3.47
CA LEU A 103 15.41 -3.08 -2.36
C LEU A 103 16.09 -1.90 -1.65
N ALA A 104 16.58 -0.92 -2.41
CA ALA A 104 17.16 0.30 -1.86
C ALA A 104 16.13 1.11 -1.06
N ALA A 105 14.91 1.25 -1.59
CA ALA A 105 13.79 1.92 -0.94
C ALA A 105 13.46 1.31 0.42
N LEU A 106 13.47 -0.02 0.52
CA LEU A 106 13.26 -0.73 1.79
C LEU A 106 14.38 -0.47 2.81
N GLY A 107 15.56 -0.05 2.38
CA GLY A 107 16.68 0.30 3.27
C GLY A 107 16.64 1.75 3.77
N ARG A 108 15.75 2.59 3.26
CA ARG A 108 15.73 4.02 3.60
C ARG A 108 15.27 4.26 5.04
N PRO A 109 15.83 5.29 5.70
CA PRO A 109 15.34 5.72 7.00
C PRO A 109 13.93 6.29 6.86
N VAL A 110 13.04 5.91 7.77
CA VAL A 110 11.68 6.46 7.85
C VAL A 110 11.77 7.89 8.38
N PRO A 111 11.11 8.87 7.74
CA PRO A 111 11.07 10.23 8.26
C PRO A 111 10.56 10.26 9.70
N PRO A 112 11.19 11.04 10.60
CA PRO A 112 10.81 11.06 12.02
C PRO A 112 9.45 11.73 12.26
N VAL A 113 8.98 12.53 11.29
CA VAL A 113 7.72 13.27 11.37
C VAL A 113 6.82 12.82 10.23
N ARG A 114 5.55 12.55 10.58
CA ARG A 114 4.48 12.32 9.62
C ARG A 114 3.56 13.55 9.55
N PRO A 115 3.64 14.37 8.48
CA PRO A 115 2.77 15.52 8.32
C PRO A 115 1.27 15.16 8.32
N LYS A 116 0.41 16.08 8.72
CA LYS A 116 -1.05 15.88 8.65
C LYS A 116 -1.55 16.25 7.25
N LEU A 117 -1.47 15.32 6.30
CA LEU A 117 -1.84 15.56 4.90
C LEU A 117 -3.34 15.39 4.61
N TYR A 118 -4.03 14.49 5.32
CA TYR A 118 -5.37 14.01 4.93
C TYR A 118 -6.52 14.37 5.89
N GLY A 119 -6.46 15.54 6.51
CA GLY A 119 -7.52 16.03 7.38
C GLY A 119 -7.67 15.22 8.68
N GLY A 120 -8.88 15.23 9.26
CA GLY A 120 -9.15 14.72 10.61
C GLY A 120 -10.20 13.59 10.69
N GLY A 121 -10.50 12.89 9.60
CA GLY A 121 -11.45 11.77 9.62
C GLY A 121 -12.95 12.15 9.64
N HIS A 122 -13.28 13.43 9.44
CA HIS A 122 -14.67 13.92 9.45
C HIS A 122 -15.23 14.23 8.05
N ALA A 123 -14.59 13.71 6.99
CA ALA A 123 -14.96 14.01 5.61
C ALA A 123 -16.42 13.64 5.30
N GLY A 124 -16.87 12.44 5.73
CA GLY A 124 -18.25 11.99 5.50
C GLY A 124 -19.31 12.91 6.10
N GLY A 125 -19.11 13.36 7.35
CA GLY A 125 -20.01 14.31 8.00
C GLY A 125 -20.05 15.66 7.28
N ARG A 126 -18.88 16.20 6.92
CA ARG A 126 -18.78 17.49 6.20
C ARG A 126 -19.44 17.43 4.82
N ILE A 127 -19.26 16.32 4.09
CA ILE A 127 -19.89 16.11 2.79
C ILE A 127 -21.42 16.04 2.94
N ARG A 128 -21.92 15.28 3.92
CA ARG A 128 -23.36 15.23 4.24
C ARG A 128 -23.92 16.63 4.48
N ASP A 129 -23.29 17.40 5.37
CA ASP A 129 -23.78 18.72 5.77
C ASP A 129 -23.82 19.68 4.57
N LEU A 130 -22.78 19.63 3.71
CA LEU A 130 -22.73 20.41 2.48
C LEU A 130 -23.86 20.03 1.52
N LEU A 131 -24.08 18.74 1.28
CA LEU A 131 -25.16 18.26 0.41
C LEU A 131 -26.54 18.70 0.93
N CYS A 132 -26.79 18.58 2.24
CA CYS A 132 -28.04 19.05 2.85
C CYS A 132 -28.24 20.55 2.69
N SER A 133 -27.19 21.37 2.86
CA SER A 133 -27.28 22.82 2.68
C SER A 133 -27.64 23.20 1.25
N TYR A 134 -27.13 22.45 0.26
CA TYR A 134 -27.39 22.71 -1.16
C TYR A 134 -28.81 22.31 -1.57
N THR A 135 -29.34 21.22 -1.03
CA THR A 135 -30.69 20.74 -1.37
C THR A 135 -31.80 21.51 -0.65
N GLN A 136 -31.54 22.06 0.54
CA GLN A 136 -32.51 22.90 1.27
C GLN A 136 -32.57 24.35 0.75
N ALA A 137 -31.53 24.80 0.05
CA ALA A 137 -31.48 26.13 -0.57
C ALA A 137 -32.13 26.19 -1.97
N ARG A 138 -32.70 25.07 -2.45
CA ARG A 138 -33.49 24.96 -3.68
C ARG A 138 -34.94 24.65 -3.35
#